data_AF-A0A7R9PPC2-F1
#
_entry.id   AF-A0A7R9PPC2-F1
#
_cell.length_a   1.000
_cell.length_b   1.000
_cell.length_c   1.000
_cell.angle_alpha   90.00
_cell.angle_beta   90.00
_cell.angle_gamma   90.00
#
_symmetry.space_group_name_H-M   'P 1'
#
loop_
_entity.id
_entity.type
_entity.pdbx_description
1 polymer ?
#
loop_
_entity_poly.entity_id
_entity_poly.type
_entity_poly.pdbx_seq_one_letter_code
_entity_poly.pdbx_strand_id
1 'polypeptide(L)'
;MCWRKFTTYIIARFIGEEDQFIKGTSIVLTNSPTWIIDPIDGTQNFVHALHFVYISIALSINKQVVLGIAYNPILDILFTAKKGQGAYLNSQPIHVSQVTEMSKALVGANLINFNPGDELEECIFNRIKYITASSQSYRTFGSAVMELCYVAQGNLDAHFMEHPLLHCWDIAAASLIITEAGGVILDITGGPFELAKERILCAATRELANELLQVVHKFDSSIPNPIHKGS
;
A
#
# COMPACT_ATOMS: atom_id res chain seq x y z
N MET A 1 -15.69 27.08 -12.34
CA MET A 1 -14.65 27.47 -13.33
C MET A 1 -13.27 27.17 -12.75
N CYS A 2 -12.66 26.02 -13.04
CA CYS A 2 -11.20 25.83 -13.18
C CYS A 2 -10.84 24.35 -13.47
N TRP A 3 -11.39 23.76 -14.53
CA TRP A 3 -10.92 22.46 -15.05
C TRP A 3 -9.90 22.63 -16.21
N ARG A 4 -9.28 23.81 -16.34
CA ARG A 4 -8.43 24.17 -17.50
C ARG A 4 -7.06 24.71 -17.05
N LYS A 5 -6.23 23.86 -16.45
CA LYS A 5 -4.76 24.05 -16.39
C LYS A 5 -3.96 22.74 -16.50
N PHE A 6 -4.45 21.75 -17.25
CA PHE A 6 -3.71 20.52 -17.57
C PHE A 6 -3.09 20.53 -18.98
N THR A 7 -2.76 21.70 -19.54
CA THR A 7 -2.20 21.80 -20.91
C THR A 7 -0.69 21.61 -21.00
N THR A 8 0.03 21.24 -19.93
CA THR A 8 1.50 21.14 -19.96
C THR A 8 2.06 19.71 -20.02
N TYR A 9 1.24 18.67 -20.17
CA TYR A 9 1.72 17.28 -20.32
C TYR A 9 0.97 16.52 -21.42
N ILE A 10 1.19 16.89 -22.68
CA ILE A 10 0.57 16.28 -23.87
C ILE A 10 1.01 14.80 -24.10
N ILE A 11 1.90 14.23 -23.26
CA ILE A 11 2.44 12.86 -23.42
C ILE A 11 2.32 12.02 -22.12
N ALA A 12 1.53 12.46 -21.13
CA ALA A 12 1.33 11.66 -19.92
C ALA A 12 0.29 10.55 -20.13
N ARG A 13 0.60 9.33 -19.68
CA ARG A 13 -0.33 8.20 -19.62
C ARG A 13 -1.09 8.22 -18.29
N PHE A 14 -2.21 7.53 -18.23
CA PHE A 14 -3.04 7.41 -17.02
C PHE A 14 -3.35 5.95 -16.73
N ILE A 15 -3.27 5.58 -15.46
CA ILE A 15 -3.80 4.36 -14.88
C ILE A 15 -4.75 4.82 -13.78
N GLY A 16 -6.04 4.55 -13.93
CA GLY A 16 -7.04 4.87 -12.92
C GLY A 16 -7.88 3.63 -12.61
N GLU A 17 -8.28 3.48 -11.35
CA GLU A 17 -9.15 2.40 -10.88
C GLU A 17 -10.37 2.22 -11.80
N GLU A 18 -11.18 3.28 -11.93
CA GLU A 18 -12.44 3.27 -12.68
C GLU A 18 -12.25 3.02 -14.18
N ASP A 19 -11.14 3.49 -14.76
CA ASP A 19 -10.82 3.27 -16.17
C ASP A 19 -10.49 1.80 -16.45
N GLN A 20 -9.95 1.08 -15.46
CA GLN A 20 -9.54 -0.32 -15.60
C GLN A 20 -10.71 -1.27 -15.46
N PHE A 21 -11.67 -0.97 -14.58
CA PHE A 21 -12.95 -1.68 -14.54
C PHE A 21 -13.69 -1.62 -15.89
N ILE A 22 -13.53 -0.54 -16.65
CA ILE A 22 -14.16 -0.36 -17.97
C ILE A 22 -13.40 -1.08 -19.09
N LYS A 23 -12.06 -1.13 -19.04
CA LYS A 23 -11.22 -1.59 -20.16
C LYS A 23 -10.68 -3.01 -20.02
N GLY A 24 -10.62 -3.58 -18.81
CA GLY A 24 -10.15 -4.94 -18.57
C GLY A 24 -8.70 -5.20 -18.99
N THR A 25 -7.86 -4.16 -19.03
CA THR A 25 -6.48 -4.25 -19.52
C THR A 25 -5.47 -4.44 -18.41
N SER A 26 -4.54 -5.38 -18.59
CA SER A 26 -3.40 -5.56 -17.68
C SER A 26 -2.62 -4.25 -17.52
N ILE A 27 -2.31 -3.86 -16.29
CA ILE A 27 -1.52 -2.65 -16.00
C ILE A 27 -0.11 -2.82 -16.56
N VAL A 28 0.28 -1.94 -17.48
CA VAL A 28 1.66 -1.91 -18.01
C VAL A 28 2.32 -0.58 -17.64
N LEU A 29 3.19 -0.64 -16.63
CA LEU A 29 4.10 0.46 -16.31
C LEU A 29 5.16 0.57 -17.41
N THR A 30 5.16 1.71 -18.10
CA THR A 30 6.13 2.02 -19.17
C THR A 30 7.16 3.02 -18.69
N ASN A 31 8.13 3.36 -19.56
CA ASN A 31 9.10 4.40 -19.24
C ASN A 31 8.52 5.83 -19.33
N SER A 32 7.39 5.99 -20.03
CA SER A 32 6.71 7.27 -20.17
C SER A 32 6.13 7.76 -18.83
N PRO A 33 6.09 9.08 -18.60
CA PRO A 33 5.38 9.66 -17.47
C PRO A 33 3.95 9.11 -17.39
N THR A 34 3.59 8.52 -16.26
CA THR A 34 2.31 7.86 -16.04
C THR A 34 1.74 8.30 -14.71
N TRP A 35 0.55 8.91 -14.73
CA TRP A 35 -0.24 9.18 -13.53
C TRP A 35 -1.00 7.93 -13.11
N ILE A 36 -0.94 7.58 -11.84
CA ILE A 36 -1.64 6.43 -11.24
C ILE A 36 -2.56 6.99 -10.17
N ILE A 37 -3.86 6.77 -10.30
CA ILE A 37 -4.87 7.49 -9.52
C ILE A 37 -5.92 6.52 -9.00
N ASP A 38 -6.15 6.59 -7.69
CA ASP A 38 -7.38 6.10 -7.06
C ASP A 38 -8.19 7.34 -6.61
N PRO A 39 -9.39 7.57 -7.17
CA PRO A 39 -10.22 8.68 -6.76
C PRO A 39 -10.82 8.51 -5.35
N ILE A 40 -11.08 7.28 -4.89
CA ILE A 40 -11.72 6.95 -3.61
C ILE A 40 -11.20 5.60 -3.07
N ASP A 41 -10.01 5.59 -2.46
CA ASP A 41 -9.58 4.44 -1.65
C ASP A 41 -10.41 4.40 -0.36
N GLY A 42 -10.90 3.21 -0.01
CA GLY A 42 -11.86 3.01 1.07
C GLY A 42 -13.31 3.25 0.62
N THR A 43 -13.70 2.83 -0.59
CA THR A 43 -15.09 2.94 -1.09
C THR A 43 -16.14 2.42 -0.11
N GLN A 44 -15.90 1.30 0.58
CA GLN A 44 -16.83 0.81 1.62
C GLN A 44 -16.95 1.76 2.80
N ASN A 45 -15.82 2.34 3.26
CA ASN A 45 -15.83 3.37 4.29
C ASN A 45 -16.64 4.60 3.83
N PHE A 46 -16.46 5.03 2.58
CA PHE A 46 -17.20 6.15 2.01
C PHE A 46 -18.72 5.89 1.99
N VAL A 47 -19.14 4.72 1.49
CA VAL A 47 -20.57 4.32 1.44
C VAL A 47 -21.20 4.28 2.84
N HIS A 48 -20.43 3.87 3.85
CA HIS A 48 -20.87 3.80 5.24
C HIS A 48 -20.58 5.07 6.07
N ALA A 49 -20.17 6.17 5.42
CA ALA A 49 -19.86 7.45 6.06
C ALA A 49 -18.78 7.39 7.17
N LEU A 50 -17.84 6.45 7.05
CA LEU A 50 -16.61 6.45 7.85
C LEU A 50 -15.59 7.43 7.25
N HIS A 51 -14.73 8.00 8.09
CA HIS A 51 -13.80 9.06 7.67
C HIS A 51 -12.49 8.53 7.08
N PHE A 52 -12.30 7.21 6.99
CA PHE A 52 -11.07 6.58 6.47
C PHE A 52 -11.17 6.42 4.95
N VAL A 53 -11.13 7.55 4.24
CA VAL A 53 -11.29 7.66 2.78
C VAL A 53 -10.20 8.57 2.23
N TYR A 54 -9.47 8.09 1.23
CA TYR A 54 -8.32 8.80 0.65
C TYR A 54 -8.36 8.86 -0.86
N ILE A 55 -7.96 10.00 -1.43
CA ILE A 55 -7.58 10.13 -2.83
C ILE A 55 -6.10 9.79 -2.95
N SER A 56 -5.73 8.86 -3.82
CA SER A 56 -4.34 8.48 -4.11
C SER A 56 -3.92 8.99 -5.47
N ILE A 57 -2.78 9.70 -5.54
CA ILE A 57 -2.20 10.18 -6.80
C ILE A 57 -0.70 9.93 -6.77
N ALA A 58 -0.21 9.22 -7.78
CA ALA A 58 1.21 9.02 -8.00
C ALA A 58 1.64 9.40 -9.41
N LEU A 59 2.89 9.85 -9.56
CA LEU A 59 3.54 10.00 -10.85
C LEU A 59 4.69 9.00 -10.95
N SER A 60 4.64 8.16 -11.97
CA SER A 60 5.72 7.25 -12.35
C SER A 60 6.47 7.75 -13.58
N ILE A 61 7.80 7.73 -13.56
CA ILE A 61 8.69 8.02 -14.69
C ILE A 61 9.75 6.93 -14.74
N ASN A 62 10.02 6.35 -15.91
CA ASN A 62 10.96 5.23 -16.04
C ASN A 62 10.62 4.05 -15.10
N LYS A 63 9.32 3.76 -14.96
CA LYS A 63 8.75 2.74 -14.04
C LYS A 63 9.05 2.98 -12.56
N GLN A 64 9.52 4.17 -12.17
CA GLN A 64 9.77 4.55 -10.79
C GLN A 64 8.80 5.62 -10.36
N VAL A 65 8.16 5.44 -9.20
CA VAL A 65 7.34 6.49 -8.58
C VAL A 65 8.25 7.63 -8.12
N VAL A 66 7.95 8.84 -8.58
CA VAL A 66 8.74 10.06 -8.30
C VAL A 66 7.98 11.10 -7.49
N LEU A 67 6.65 11.00 -7.45
CA LEU A 67 5.74 11.83 -6.67
C LEU A 67 4.62 10.94 -6.13
N GLY A 68 4.25 11.11 -4.86
CA GLY A 68 3.13 10.45 -4.22
C GLY A 68 2.33 11.45 -3.38
N ILE A 69 1.01 11.38 -3.49
CA ILE A 69 0.06 12.21 -2.77
C ILE A 69 -1.05 11.27 -2.28
N ALA A 70 -1.36 11.33 -0.98
CA ALA A 70 -2.52 10.69 -0.40
C ALA A 70 -3.29 11.73 0.42
N TYR A 71 -4.55 11.98 0.05
CA TYR A 71 -5.33 13.06 0.64
C TYR A 71 -6.68 12.57 1.16
N ASN A 72 -6.94 12.81 2.43
CA ASN A 72 -8.25 12.63 3.03
C ASN A 72 -9.00 13.97 3.04
N PRO A 73 -10.05 14.13 2.21
CA PRO A 73 -10.78 15.39 2.10
C PRO A 73 -11.70 15.67 3.30
N ILE A 74 -12.01 14.67 4.12
CA ILE A 74 -12.91 14.79 5.27
C ILE A 74 -12.15 15.34 6.48
N LEU A 75 -10.95 14.80 6.71
CA LEU A 75 -10.10 15.14 7.86
C LEU A 75 -9.05 16.21 7.55
N ASP A 76 -8.95 16.65 6.30
CA ASP A 76 -7.91 17.57 5.81
C ASP A 76 -6.49 17.06 6.13
N ILE A 77 -6.27 15.78 5.82
CA ILE A 77 -5.00 15.08 6.02
C ILE A 77 -4.36 14.87 4.65
N LEU A 78 -3.21 15.51 4.42
CA LEU A 78 -2.45 15.46 3.18
C LEU A 78 -1.06 14.88 3.42
N PHE A 79 -0.86 13.64 2.98
CA PHE A 79 0.45 13.03 2.85
C PHE A 79 1.05 13.35 1.48
N THR A 80 2.32 13.73 1.45
CA THR A 80 3.06 13.98 0.20
C THR A 80 4.48 13.45 0.30
N ALA A 81 5.01 13.00 -0.82
CA ALA A 81 6.42 12.66 -0.95
C ALA A 81 6.90 12.92 -2.38
N LYS A 82 8.14 13.37 -2.49
CA LYS A 82 8.85 13.48 -3.76
C LYS A 82 10.18 12.77 -3.61
N LYS A 83 10.56 12.00 -4.62
CA LYS A 83 11.77 11.18 -4.59
C LYS A 83 13.01 12.01 -4.21
N GLY A 84 13.70 11.60 -3.15
CA GLY A 84 14.88 12.23 -2.57
C GLY A 84 14.60 13.53 -1.82
N GLN A 85 13.37 13.82 -1.42
CA GLN A 85 12.97 15.07 -0.76
C GLN A 85 12.21 14.88 0.55
N GLY A 86 12.05 13.64 1.01
CA GLY A 86 11.34 13.31 2.24
C GLY A 86 9.83 13.18 2.06
N ALA A 87 9.18 12.73 3.12
CA ALA A 87 7.74 12.58 3.23
C ALA A 87 7.18 13.58 4.25
N TYR A 88 5.96 14.07 3.99
CA TYR A 88 5.32 15.11 4.78
C TYR A 88 3.85 14.79 5.03
N LEU A 89 3.37 15.12 6.23
CA LEU A 89 1.96 15.20 6.62
C LEU A 89 1.62 16.68 6.86
N ASN A 90 0.70 17.25 6.08
CA ASN A 90 0.30 18.66 6.20
C ASN A 90 1.52 19.61 6.27
N SER A 91 2.48 19.37 5.37
CA SER A 91 3.77 20.09 5.27
C SER A 91 4.76 19.88 6.42
N GLN A 92 4.44 19.06 7.43
CA GLN A 92 5.38 18.66 8.48
C GLN A 92 6.10 17.37 8.09
N PRO A 93 7.43 17.28 8.24
CA PRO A 93 8.15 16.06 7.93
C PRO A 93 7.69 14.91 8.82
N ILE A 94 7.60 13.71 8.26
CA ILE A 94 7.26 12.48 8.98
C ILE A 94 8.36 11.45 8.86
N HIS A 95 8.41 10.56 9.84
CA HIS A 95 9.31 9.42 9.87
C HIS A 95 8.56 8.19 10.36
N VAL A 96 8.98 7.04 9.86
CA VAL A 96 8.56 5.76 10.40
C VAL A 96 9.01 5.62 11.87
N SER A 97 8.38 4.70 12.60
CA SER A 97 8.82 4.35 13.96
C SER A 97 10.21 3.71 13.95
N GLN A 98 10.76 3.38 15.12
CA GLN A 98 12.04 2.67 15.25
C GLN A 98 11.85 1.26 15.82
N VAL A 99 10.65 0.70 15.69
CA VAL A 99 10.35 -0.65 16.19
C VAL A 99 11.07 -1.68 15.33
N THR A 100 11.83 -2.56 15.97
CA THR A 100 12.62 -3.62 15.33
C THR A 100 12.10 -5.02 15.59
N GLU A 101 11.24 -5.20 16.59
CA GLU A 101 10.77 -6.50 17.08
C GLU A 101 9.26 -6.65 16.89
N MET A 102 8.82 -7.76 16.32
CA MET A 102 7.40 -8.05 16.07
C MET A 102 6.58 -7.94 17.34
N SER A 103 7.05 -8.47 18.49
CA SER A 103 6.30 -8.47 19.75
C SER A 103 5.97 -7.07 20.30
N LYS A 104 6.63 -6.03 19.79
CA LYS A 104 6.38 -4.61 20.13
C LYS A 104 5.63 -3.87 19.04
N ALA A 105 5.46 -4.48 17.86
CA ALA A 105 4.90 -3.85 16.69
C ALA A 105 3.37 -3.83 16.72
N LEU A 106 2.79 -2.71 16.29
CA LEU A 106 1.42 -2.59 15.86
C LEU A 106 1.35 -2.86 14.35
N VAL A 107 0.78 -4.01 13.99
CA VAL A 107 0.78 -4.49 12.60
C VAL A 107 -0.58 -4.28 11.96
N GLY A 108 -0.61 -3.70 10.76
CA GLY A 108 -1.79 -3.67 9.93
C GLY A 108 -1.84 -4.83 8.94
N ALA A 109 -3.04 -5.26 8.57
CA ALA A 109 -3.28 -6.11 7.40
C ALA A 109 -4.72 -5.91 6.97
N ASN A 110 -4.99 -5.98 5.68
CA ASN A 110 -6.33 -5.68 5.19
C ASN A 110 -7.13 -6.96 4.91
N LEU A 111 -8.43 -6.92 5.23
CA LEU A 111 -9.41 -8.00 5.06
C LEU A 111 -10.62 -7.43 4.32
N ILE A 112 -10.49 -7.15 3.03
CA ILE A 112 -11.60 -6.59 2.24
C ILE A 112 -11.95 -7.54 1.10
N ASN A 113 -13.24 -7.73 0.84
CA ASN A 113 -13.78 -8.29 -0.41
C ASN A 113 -13.35 -9.72 -0.78
N PHE A 114 -13.14 -10.62 0.17
CA PHE A 114 -13.07 -12.05 -0.16
C PHE A 114 -14.43 -12.57 -0.60
N ASN A 115 -14.45 -13.41 -1.64
CA ASN A 115 -15.61 -14.26 -1.86
C ASN A 115 -15.47 -15.52 -0.98
N PRO A 116 -16.56 -15.99 -0.34
CA PRO A 116 -16.50 -17.19 0.48
C PRO A 116 -15.91 -18.37 -0.29
N GLY A 117 -14.81 -18.93 0.22
CA GLY A 117 -14.16 -20.11 -0.35
C GLY A 117 -12.95 -19.82 -1.25
N ASP A 118 -12.50 -18.57 -1.34
CA ASP A 118 -11.24 -18.23 -2.00
C ASP A 118 -10.05 -18.79 -1.20
N GLU A 119 -9.13 -19.54 -1.82
CA GLU A 119 -7.95 -20.10 -1.14
C GLU A 119 -7.08 -19.00 -0.48
N LEU A 120 -7.09 -17.80 -1.07
CA LEU A 120 -6.41 -16.63 -0.53
C LEU A 120 -7.05 -16.11 0.77
N GLU A 121 -8.37 -16.24 0.92
CA GLU A 121 -9.09 -15.88 2.15
C GLU A 121 -8.51 -16.68 3.33
N GLU A 122 -8.54 -18.01 3.22
CA GLU A 122 -8.01 -18.89 4.26
C GLU A 122 -6.52 -18.60 4.54
N CYS A 123 -5.74 -18.30 3.51
CA CYS A 123 -4.34 -17.96 3.65
C CYS A 123 -4.13 -16.69 4.49
N ILE A 124 -4.83 -15.61 4.16
CA ILE A 124 -4.70 -14.33 4.84
C ILE A 124 -5.22 -14.41 6.28
N PHE A 125 -6.36 -15.08 6.52
CA PHE A 125 -6.87 -15.29 7.88
C PHE A 125 -5.87 -16.04 8.77
N ASN A 126 -5.22 -17.07 8.22
CA ASN A 126 -4.21 -17.79 8.96
C ASN A 126 -2.95 -16.94 9.21
N ARG A 127 -2.47 -16.17 8.24
CA ARG A 127 -1.35 -15.22 8.46
C ARG A 127 -1.69 -14.22 9.57
N ILE A 128 -2.90 -13.66 9.58
CA ILE A 128 -3.38 -12.74 10.62
C ILE A 128 -3.39 -13.42 12.00
N LYS A 129 -3.78 -14.69 12.10
CA LYS A 129 -3.69 -15.46 13.35
C LYS A 129 -2.25 -15.48 13.88
N TYR A 130 -1.25 -15.78 13.04
CA TYR A 130 0.15 -15.81 13.47
C TYR A 130 0.71 -14.41 13.78
N ILE A 131 0.31 -13.40 13.02
CA ILE A 131 0.68 -12.01 13.27
C ILE A 131 0.12 -11.54 14.60
N THR A 132 -1.15 -11.80 14.87
CA THR A 132 -1.79 -11.44 16.15
C THR A 132 -1.12 -12.14 17.33
N ALA A 133 -0.63 -13.37 17.14
CA ALA A 133 0.09 -14.11 18.17
C ALA A 133 1.55 -13.64 18.37
N SER A 134 2.15 -12.98 17.38
CA SER A 134 3.57 -12.59 17.37
C SER A 134 3.78 -11.08 17.55
N SER A 135 2.71 -10.28 17.43
CA SER A 135 2.75 -8.82 17.50
C SER A 135 2.15 -8.26 18.78
N GLN A 136 2.40 -6.98 19.07
CA GLN A 136 1.74 -6.31 20.20
C GLN A 136 0.23 -6.23 19.98
N SER A 137 -0.18 -5.88 18.76
CA SER A 137 -1.58 -5.85 18.37
C SER A 137 -1.73 -5.74 16.85
N TYR A 138 -2.95 -5.99 16.39
CA TYR A 138 -3.35 -5.95 14.99
C TYR A 138 -4.39 -4.85 14.72
N ARG A 139 -4.37 -4.21 13.54
CA ARG A 139 -5.38 -3.24 13.10
C ARG A 139 -5.81 -3.48 11.66
N THR A 140 -7.06 -3.14 11.38
CA THR A 140 -7.58 -2.94 10.02
C THR A 140 -8.54 -1.75 10.01
N PHE A 141 -8.44 -0.89 9.01
CA PHE A 141 -9.20 0.36 8.88
C PHE A 141 -9.98 0.44 7.56
N GLY A 142 -9.79 -0.50 6.64
CA GLY A 142 -10.56 -0.57 5.40
C GLY A 142 -10.14 0.41 4.30
N SER A 143 -8.95 1.01 4.39
CA SER A 143 -8.33 1.87 3.35
C SER A 143 -6.85 1.54 3.25
N ALA A 144 -6.43 1.01 2.10
CA ALA A 144 -5.06 0.57 1.90
C ALA A 144 -4.07 1.75 1.93
N VAL A 145 -4.45 2.87 1.31
CA VAL A 145 -3.64 4.09 1.24
C VAL A 145 -3.42 4.66 2.64
N MET A 146 -4.47 4.72 3.46
CA MET A 146 -4.38 5.19 4.84
C MET A 146 -3.42 4.33 5.66
N GLU A 147 -3.59 3.02 5.62
CA GLU A 147 -2.82 2.09 6.43
C GLU A 147 -1.33 2.12 6.07
N LEU A 148 -1.01 2.18 4.78
CA LEU A 148 0.36 2.34 4.32
C LEU A 148 0.95 3.72 4.71
N CYS A 149 0.17 4.80 4.62
CA CYS A 149 0.62 6.12 5.10
C CYS A 149 0.80 6.14 6.62
N TYR A 150 0.02 5.35 7.37
CA TYR A 150 0.16 5.20 8.82
C TYR A 150 1.47 4.50 9.20
N VAL A 151 1.98 3.60 8.37
CA VAL A 151 3.35 3.09 8.51
C VAL A 151 4.37 4.22 8.32
N ALA A 152 4.19 5.04 7.28
CA ALA A 152 5.11 6.14 6.97
C ALA A 152 5.22 7.20 8.09
N GLN A 153 4.14 7.47 8.83
CA GLN A 153 4.15 8.39 9.97
C GLN A 153 4.45 7.73 11.32
N GLY A 154 4.71 6.41 11.34
CA GLY A 154 5.04 5.68 12.56
C GLY A 154 3.85 5.39 13.49
N ASN A 155 2.61 5.48 12.99
CA ASN A 155 1.42 5.08 13.73
C ASN A 155 1.15 3.57 13.64
N LEU A 156 1.53 2.94 12.52
CA LEU A 156 1.67 1.50 12.37
C LEU A 156 3.16 1.19 12.19
N ASP A 157 3.59 0.03 12.66
CA ASP A 157 5.00 -0.37 12.56
C ASP A 157 5.26 -1.24 11.33
N ALA A 158 4.27 -2.01 10.88
CA ALA A 158 4.36 -2.81 9.68
C ALA A 158 3.00 -3.10 9.06
N HIS A 159 3.00 -3.47 7.78
CA HIS A 159 1.79 -3.86 7.04
C HIS A 159 2.14 -4.83 5.91
N PHE A 160 1.17 -5.64 5.48
CA PHE A 160 1.27 -6.43 4.24
C PHE A 160 -0.09 -6.53 3.54
N MET A 161 -0.05 -6.51 2.21
CA MET A 161 -1.21 -6.70 1.33
C MET A 161 -0.79 -7.33 0.00
N GLU A 162 -1.71 -8.02 -0.65
CA GLU A 162 -1.48 -8.66 -1.94
C GLU A 162 -2.73 -8.70 -2.82
N HIS A 163 -2.51 -8.75 -4.12
CA HIS A 163 -3.51 -9.03 -5.14
C HIS A 163 -4.32 -10.30 -4.81
N PRO A 164 -5.65 -10.32 -5.08
CA PRO A 164 -6.46 -9.33 -5.75
C PRO A 164 -7.08 -8.28 -4.83
N LEU A 165 -6.67 -8.21 -3.55
CA LEU A 165 -7.24 -7.26 -2.60
C LEU A 165 -6.66 -5.85 -2.71
N LEU A 166 -5.68 -5.69 -3.59
CA LEU A 166 -4.83 -4.53 -3.70
C LEU A 166 -4.43 -4.36 -5.16
N HIS A 167 -4.43 -3.11 -5.60
CA HIS A 167 -4.03 -2.73 -6.94
C HIS A 167 -2.92 -1.67 -6.93
N CYS A 168 -2.31 -1.45 -8.09
CA CYS A 168 -1.19 -0.51 -8.19
C CYS A 168 -1.55 0.93 -7.76
N TRP A 169 -2.81 1.36 -7.91
CA TRP A 169 -3.26 2.70 -7.53
C TRP A 169 -3.38 2.89 -6.01
N ASP A 170 -3.66 1.83 -5.27
CA ASP A 170 -3.67 1.82 -3.80
C ASP A 170 -2.26 1.96 -3.21
N ILE A 171 -1.26 1.43 -3.93
CA ILE A 171 0.11 1.28 -3.43
C ILE A 171 1.02 2.42 -3.90
N ALA A 172 0.86 2.90 -5.14
CA ALA A 172 1.89 3.69 -5.82
C ALA A 172 2.30 4.92 -5.01
N ALA A 173 1.34 5.74 -4.55
CA ALA A 173 1.62 6.93 -3.77
C ALA A 173 2.26 6.57 -2.42
N ALA A 174 1.64 5.64 -1.69
CA ALA A 174 2.07 5.26 -0.36
C ALA A 174 3.45 4.58 -0.33
N SER A 175 3.82 3.83 -1.37
CA SER A 175 5.15 3.21 -1.49
C SER A 175 6.29 4.24 -1.49
N LEU A 176 6.10 5.37 -2.18
CA LEU A 176 7.06 6.47 -2.15
C LEU A 176 7.04 7.18 -0.79
N ILE A 177 5.85 7.41 -0.23
CA ILE A 177 5.70 8.08 1.07
C ILE A 177 6.40 7.28 2.19
N ILE A 178 6.24 5.95 2.23
CA ILE A 178 6.93 5.09 3.19
C ILE A 178 8.45 5.17 3.03
N THR A 179 8.95 5.02 1.80
CA THR A 179 10.40 4.99 1.56
C THR A 179 11.07 6.33 1.84
N GLU A 180 10.41 7.45 1.50
CA GLU A 180 10.91 8.79 1.81
C GLU A 180 10.79 9.14 3.31
N ALA A 181 9.90 8.48 4.06
CA ALA A 181 9.84 8.57 5.52
C ALA A 181 10.91 7.73 6.24
N GLY A 182 11.71 6.94 5.49
CA GLY A 182 12.75 6.07 6.02
C GLY A 182 12.32 4.61 6.23
N GLY A 183 11.12 4.25 5.80
CA GLY A 183 10.59 2.90 5.89
C GLY A 183 11.14 1.94 4.84
N VAL A 184 10.87 0.66 5.07
CA VAL A 184 11.23 -0.45 4.20
C VAL A 184 10.00 -0.93 3.45
N ILE A 185 10.16 -1.21 2.15
CA ILE A 185 9.17 -1.92 1.33
C ILE A 185 9.83 -3.11 0.64
N LEU A 186 9.09 -4.21 0.55
CA LEU A 186 9.46 -5.48 -0.06
C LEU A 186 8.27 -6.07 -0.81
N ASP A 187 8.53 -7.03 -1.69
CA ASP A 187 7.52 -8.01 -2.08
C ASP A 187 7.27 -8.96 -0.91
N ILE A 188 6.03 -9.44 -0.75
CA ILE A 188 5.65 -10.40 0.30
C ILE A 188 6.39 -11.75 0.16
N THR A 189 6.95 -12.06 -1.02
CA THR A 189 7.84 -13.22 -1.21
C THR A 189 9.26 -12.99 -0.70
N GLY A 190 9.58 -11.78 -0.22
CA GLY A 190 10.90 -11.38 0.26
C GLY A 190 11.80 -10.77 -0.81
N GLY A 191 11.34 -10.74 -2.06
CA GLY A 191 12.05 -10.10 -3.16
C GLY A 191 11.96 -8.57 -3.14
N PRO A 192 12.63 -7.90 -4.10
CA PRO A 192 12.46 -6.47 -4.32
C PRO A 192 11.00 -6.12 -4.63
N PHE A 193 10.52 -5.01 -4.07
CA PHE A 193 9.19 -4.49 -4.37
C PHE A 193 9.08 -4.10 -5.85
N GLU A 194 8.02 -4.57 -6.51
CA GLU A 194 7.66 -4.18 -7.87
C GLU A 194 6.18 -3.81 -7.91
N LEU A 195 5.89 -2.55 -8.22
CA LEU A 195 4.51 -2.02 -8.21
C LEU A 195 3.55 -2.82 -9.11
N ALA A 196 4.04 -3.36 -10.23
CA ALA A 196 3.24 -4.14 -11.16
C ALA A 196 2.81 -5.52 -10.64
N LYS A 197 3.44 -6.02 -9.57
CA LYS A 197 3.07 -7.29 -8.94
C LYS A 197 1.90 -7.13 -7.95
N GLU A 198 1.59 -5.90 -7.53
CA GLU A 198 0.48 -5.61 -6.60
C GLU A 198 0.60 -6.40 -5.29
N ARG A 199 1.84 -6.60 -4.82
CA ARG A 199 2.18 -7.22 -3.54
C ARG A 199 3.12 -6.30 -2.79
N ILE A 200 2.81 -6.04 -1.53
CA ILE A 200 3.64 -5.19 -0.68
C ILE A 200 3.71 -5.76 0.74
N LEU A 201 4.92 -5.79 1.28
CA LEU A 201 5.20 -5.86 2.70
C LEU A 201 5.99 -4.62 3.04
N CYS A 202 5.55 -3.85 4.02
CA CYS A 202 6.26 -2.69 4.50
C CYS A 202 6.44 -2.70 6.01
N ALA A 203 7.51 -2.07 6.47
CA ALA A 203 7.78 -1.93 7.89
C ALA A 203 8.62 -0.68 8.18
N ALA A 204 8.61 -0.27 9.43
CA ALA A 204 9.39 0.84 9.93
C ALA A 204 10.90 0.58 9.84
N THR A 205 11.33 -0.66 10.06
CA THR A 205 12.75 -1.06 10.03
C THR A 205 12.99 -2.31 9.20
N ARG A 206 14.24 -2.57 8.81
CA ARG A 206 14.61 -3.77 8.05
C ARG A 206 14.46 -5.03 8.89
N GLU A 207 14.81 -4.94 10.17
CA GLU A 207 14.68 -5.98 11.17
C GLU A 207 13.22 -6.42 11.29
N LEU A 208 12.31 -5.45 11.45
CA LEU A 208 10.88 -5.74 11.54
C LEU A 208 10.31 -6.30 10.24
N ALA A 209 10.74 -5.78 9.07
CA ALA A 209 10.34 -6.34 7.78
C ALA A 209 10.73 -7.82 7.65
N ASN A 210 11.94 -8.18 8.12
CA ASN A 210 12.43 -9.55 8.07
C ASN A 210 11.65 -10.46 9.03
N GLU A 211 11.34 -10.01 10.25
CA GLU A 211 10.53 -10.79 11.20
C GLU A 211 9.09 -10.97 10.68
N LEU A 212 8.47 -9.92 10.12
CA LEU A 212 7.14 -10.03 9.51
C LEU A 212 7.15 -11.03 8.34
N LEU A 213 8.16 -10.98 7.48
CA LEU A 213 8.32 -11.92 6.37
C LEU A 213 8.40 -13.36 6.85
N GLN A 214 9.17 -13.63 7.92
CA GLN A 214 9.24 -14.96 8.52
C GLN A 214 7.89 -15.44 9.04
N VAL A 215 7.12 -14.56 9.68
CA VAL A 215 5.77 -14.89 10.18
C VAL A 215 4.84 -15.25 9.01
N VAL A 216 4.87 -14.48 7.94
CA VAL A 216 4.08 -14.75 6.72
C VAL A 216 4.50 -16.07 6.07
N HIS A 217 5.80 -16.29 5.85
CA HIS A 217 6.30 -17.49 5.16
C HIS A 217 6.20 -18.78 5.97
N LYS A 218 6.30 -18.69 7.30
CA LYS A 218 6.13 -19.85 8.20
C LYS A 218 4.77 -20.50 8.00
N PHE A 219 3.75 -19.67 7.76
CA PHE A 219 2.43 -20.18 7.41
C PHE A 219 2.37 -20.68 5.97
N ASP A 220 2.86 -19.92 4.99
CA ASP A 220 2.78 -20.32 3.57
C ASP A 220 3.44 -21.69 3.31
N SER A 221 4.52 -21.99 4.04
CA SER A 221 5.22 -23.27 3.97
C SER A 221 4.45 -24.45 4.58
N SER A 222 3.43 -24.18 5.39
CA SER A 222 2.55 -25.18 6.02
C SER A 222 1.33 -25.55 5.16
N ILE A 223 1.08 -24.81 4.07
CA ILE A 223 -0.02 -25.07 3.13
C ILE A 223 0.46 -26.03 2.03
N PRO A 224 -0.33 -27.06 1.64
CA PRO A 224 0.03 -27.98 0.56
C PRO A 224 0.37 -27.29 -0.77
N ASN A 225 -0.34 -26.20 -1.09
CA ASN A 225 -0.16 -25.38 -2.28
C ASN A 225 0.03 -23.89 -1.90
N PRO A 226 1.28 -23.42 -1.74
CA PRO A 226 1.56 -22.00 -1.51
C PRO A 226 1.12 -21.14 -2.70
N ILE A 227 0.49 -20.00 -2.42
CA ILE A 227 -0.11 -19.10 -3.42
C ILE A 227 0.93 -18.57 -4.43
N HIS A 228 2.18 -18.39 -4.00
CA HIS A 228 3.26 -17.78 -4.81
C HIS A 228 4.35 -18.76 -5.26
N LYS A 229 4.07 -20.07 -5.31
CA LYS A 229 5.07 -21.09 -5.65
C LYS A 229 5.63 -20.87 -7.07
N GLY A 230 6.88 -20.40 -7.16
CA GLY A 230 7.59 -20.21 -8.44
C GLY A 230 7.51 -18.81 -9.08
N SER A 231 7.07 -17.79 -8.33
CA SER A 231 6.97 -16.38 -8.78
C SER A 231 8.05 -15.45 -8.22
#